data_AF-A0A523Y7H4-F1
#
_entry.id   AF-A0A523Y7H4-F1
#
_cell.length_a   1.000
_cell.length_b   1.000
_cell.length_c   1.000
_cell.angle_alpha   90.00
_cell.angle_beta   90.00
_cell.angle_gamma   90.00
#
_symmetry.space_group_name_H-M   'P 1'
#
loop_
_entity.id
_entity.type
_entity.pdbx_description
1 polymer ?
#
loop_
_entity_poly.entity_id
_entity_poly.type
_entity_poly.pdbx_seq_one_letter_code
_entity_poly.pdbx_strand_id
1 'polypeptide(L)'
;MTTSDETKEKPLWLLIEENFLELDLQDLSGENREAAIQRIAGKLDNAGYNVSHHGGNLLQLRWAMDDMQKVGRPLMKDLNDAIAALSLEDVADHYIATSKLINDIAETWHQLKKSERRPDVIQMVEKAKLDLLINKAKGLPDDEGIRFLIGEKVADEVITNALSITEEKLGEVHTQIKEEKAERARVATLLEAVEGKSNEEKVKHLIENNVSENLIIEMAKVDQGVIDGVKQAMEAELKEQQRLAEEAAARKKEEAAGPSLDKIPPDKMLEYIESIREIMEFSDEEKEIRVMCDQSAIPKSLVDIAVSEPDRLDELEKEAEG
;
A
#
# COMPACT_ATOMS: atom_id res chain seq x y z
N MET A 1 -20.37 -4.51 -14.03
CA MET A 1 -21.34 -5.16 -14.94
C MET A 1 -20.74 -5.12 -16.31
N THR A 2 -20.54 -6.28 -16.91
CA THR A 2 -20.21 -6.47 -18.33
C THR A 2 -21.42 -6.04 -19.17
N THR A 3 -21.24 -5.03 -20.01
CA THR A 3 -22.12 -4.82 -21.17
C THR A 3 -21.22 -4.85 -22.40
N SER A 4 -21.51 -5.82 -23.25
CA SER A 4 -21.02 -5.99 -24.61
C SER A 4 -20.86 -4.66 -25.35
N ASP A 5 -19.64 -4.38 -25.79
CA ASP A 5 -19.35 -3.43 -26.86
C ASP A 5 -19.87 -3.99 -28.20
N GLU A 6 -21.19 -3.99 -28.36
CA GLU A 6 -21.71 -3.65 -29.68
C GLU A 6 -21.48 -2.15 -29.80
N THR A 7 -20.55 -1.76 -30.69
CA THR A 7 -20.27 -0.37 -31.04
C THR A 7 -21.59 0.24 -31.51
N LYS A 8 -22.36 0.84 -30.59
CA LYS A 8 -23.59 1.53 -30.93
C LYS A 8 -23.22 2.60 -31.96
N GLU A 9 -23.78 2.48 -33.15
CA GLU A 9 -23.69 3.52 -34.16
C GLU A 9 -24.03 4.86 -33.51
N LYS A 10 -23.14 5.83 -33.70
CA LYS A 10 -23.26 7.14 -33.09
C LYS A 10 -24.63 7.73 -33.47
N PRO A 11 -25.42 8.23 -32.52
CA PRO A 11 -26.76 8.69 -32.83
C PRO A 11 -26.72 9.85 -33.83
N LEU A 12 -27.66 9.83 -34.78
CA LEU A 12 -27.72 10.77 -35.89
C LEU A 12 -27.65 12.25 -35.45
N TRP A 13 -28.26 12.60 -34.32
CA TRP A 13 -28.26 13.98 -33.82
C TRP A 13 -26.85 14.47 -33.44
N LEU A 14 -25.99 13.60 -32.89
CA LEU A 14 -24.61 13.95 -32.59
C LEU A 14 -23.83 14.20 -33.88
N LEU A 15 -23.98 13.32 -34.88
CA LEU A 15 -23.30 13.46 -36.16
C LEU A 15 -23.70 14.73 -36.92
N ILE A 16 -24.98 15.11 -36.84
CA ILE A 16 -25.47 16.37 -37.40
C ILE A 16 -24.74 17.55 -36.74
N GLU A 17 -24.74 17.60 -35.41
CA GLU A 17 -24.13 18.71 -34.66
C GLU A 17 -22.60 18.77 -34.81
N GLU A 18 -21.93 17.63 -34.96
CA GLU A 18 -20.49 17.60 -35.24
C GLU A 18 -20.15 18.18 -36.62
N ASN A 19 -20.96 17.87 -37.64
CA ASN A 19 -20.79 18.50 -38.94
C ASN A 19 -21.07 20.00 -38.88
N PHE A 20 -21.93 20.47 -37.97
CA PHE A 20 -22.20 21.89 -37.79
C PHE A 20 -21.04 22.66 -37.16
N LEU A 21 -20.21 22.02 -36.32
CA LEU A 21 -19.00 22.65 -35.77
C LEU A 21 -18.00 23.05 -36.85
N GLU A 22 -18.01 22.37 -38.01
CA GLU A 22 -17.13 22.65 -39.15
C GLU A 22 -17.67 23.75 -40.09
N LEU A 23 -18.90 24.23 -39.88
CA LEU A 23 -19.52 25.21 -40.77
C LEU A 23 -19.19 26.65 -40.37
N ASP A 24 -18.95 27.48 -41.37
CA ASP A 24 -19.03 28.93 -41.19
C ASP A 24 -20.50 29.38 -41.30
N LEU A 25 -21.03 29.94 -40.21
CA LEU A 25 -22.40 30.42 -40.12
C LEU A 25 -22.68 31.60 -41.05
N GLN A 26 -21.64 32.38 -41.41
CA GLN A 26 -21.78 33.53 -42.30
C GLN A 26 -22.13 33.12 -43.73
N ASP A 27 -21.80 31.88 -44.11
CA ASP A 27 -22.01 31.36 -45.46
C ASP A 27 -23.40 30.74 -45.67
N LEU A 28 -24.24 30.61 -44.63
CA LEU A 28 -25.46 29.79 -44.67
C LEU A 28 -26.76 30.52 -45.08
N SER A 29 -26.69 31.58 -45.89
CA SER A 29 -27.88 32.30 -46.38
C SER A 29 -28.44 31.71 -47.69
N GLY A 30 -29.77 31.65 -47.83
CA GLY A 30 -30.43 31.31 -49.09
C GLY A 30 -30.02 29.96 -49.69
N GLU A 31 -29.60 29.95 -50.96
CA GLU A 31 -29.20 28.73 -51.70
C GLU A 31 -28.02 27.99 -51.05
N ASN A 32 -27.12 28.71 -50.35
CA ASN A 32 -25.99 28.11 -49.66
C ASN A 32 -26.42 27.23 -48.49
N ARG A 33 -27.58 27.52 -47.87
CA ARG A 33 -28.14 26.72 -46.79
C ARG A 33 -28.55 25.34 -47.27
N GLU A 34 -29.33 25.28 -48.35
CA GLU A 34 -29.77 23.99 -48.90
C GLU A 34 -28.58 23.21 -49.45
N ALA A 35 -27.62 23.89 -50.09
CA ALA A 35 -26.36 23.25 -50.50
C ALA A 35 -25.59 22.63 -49.32
N ALA A 36 -25.54 23.31 -48.16
CA ALA A 36 -24.94 22.76 -46.95
C ALA A 36 -25.73 21.56 -46.40
N ILE A 37 -27.06 21.63 -46.37
CA ILE A 37 -27.93 20.51 -45.95
C ILE A 37 -27.69 19.29 -46.84
N GLN A 38 -27.68 19.46 -48.16
CA GLN A 38 -27.45 18.36 -49.11
C GLN A 38 -26.05 17.77 -48.97
N ARG A 39 -25.03 18.62 -48.76
CA ARG A 39 -23.66 18.17 -48.51
C ARG A 39 -23.55 17.32 -47.25
N ILE A 40 -24.16 17.76 -46.15
CA ILE A 40 -24.16 17.03 -44.88
C ILE A 40 -24.97 15.75 -45.00
N ALA A 41 -26.15 15.80 -45.61
CA ALA A 41 -26.97 14.62 -45.86
C ALA A 41 -26.19 13.56 -46.67
N GLY A 42 -25.50 13.96 -47.74
CA GLY A 42 -24.66 13.06 -48.53
C GLY A 42 -23.47 12.48 -47.75
N LYS A 43 -22.81 13.26 -46.89
CA LYS A 43 -21.79 12.74 -45.97
C LYS A 43 -22.37 11.66 -45.04
N LEU A 44 -23.54 11.90 -44.47
CA LEU A 44 -24.20 10.99 -43.54
C LEU A 44 -24.78 9.74 -44.24
N ASP A 45 -25.23 9.87 -45.48
CA ASP A 45 -25.63 8.73 -46.33
C ASP A 45 -24.45 7.79 -46.57
N ASN A 46 -23.27 8.34 -46.92
CA ASN A 46 -22.05 7.55 -47.11
C ASN A 46 -21.63 6.81 -45.82
N ALA A 47 -22.01 7.33 -44.65
CA ALA A 47 -21.79 6.70 -43.36
C ALA A 47 -22.92 5.72 -42.96
N GLY A 48 -23.91 5.47 -43.82
CA GLY A 48 -24.97 4.48 -43.63
C GLY A 48 -26.28 5.00 -43.02
N TYR A 49 -26.37 6.30 -42.68
CA TYR A 49 -27.52 6.87 -41.96
C TYR A 49 -28.74 7.19 -42.84
N ASN A 50 -28.62 7.05 -44.17
CA ASN A 50 -29.69 7.23 -45.15
C ASN A 50 -30.49 8.53 -44.95
N VAL A 51 -29.82 9.64 -44.61
CA VAL A 51 -30.41 10.94 -44.32
C VAL A 51 -31.16 11.52 -45.52
N SER A 52 -30.61 11.51 -46.73
CA SER A 52 -31.31 12.07 -47.90
C SER A 52 -32.44 11.17 -48.40
N HIS A 53 -32.37 9.87 -48.11
CA HIS A 53 -33.32 8.85 -48.54
C HIS A 53 -34.44 8.61 -47.51
N HIS A 54 -34.31 9.16 -46.29
CA HIS A 54 -35.28 9.03 -45.21
C HIS A 54 -35.82 10.40 -44.78
N GLY A 55 -37.09 10.69 -45.11
CA GLY A 55 -37.69 12.01 -44.89
C GLY A 55 -37.64 12.49 -43.43
N GLY A 56 -37.76 11.59 -42.46
CA GLY A 56 -37.64 11.93 -41.03
C GLY A 56 -36.22 12.38 -40.65
N ASN A 57 -35.19 11.75 -41.21
CA ASN A 57 -33.78 12.07 -40.92
C ASN A 57 -33.39 13.39 -41.58
N LEU A 58 -33.86 13.62 -42.81
CA LEU A 58 -33.68 14.90 -43.50
C LEU A 58 -34.36 16.05 -42.75
N LEU A 59 -35.58 15.84 -42.25
CA LEU A 59 -36.28 16.84 -41.44
C LEU A 59 -35.54 17.13 -40.14
N GLN A 60 -35.00 16.12 -39.47
CA GLN A 60 -34.17 16.31 -38.28
C GLN A 60 -32.94 17.19 -38.55
N LEU A 61 -32.21 16.94 -39.64
CA LEU A 61 -31.08 17.77 -40.07
C LEU A 61 -31.53 19.22 -40.36
N ARG A 62 -32.64 19.41 -41.07
CA ARG A 62 -33.17 20.74 -41.39
C ARG A 62 -33.58 21.53 -40.15
N TRP A 63 -34.29 20.89 -39.21
CA TRP A 63 -34.69 21.54 -37.96
C TRP A 63 -33.49 21.89 -37.07
N ALA A 64 -32.48 21.01 -37.00
CA ALA A 64 -31.25 21.32 -36.27
C ALA A 64 -30.51 22.51 -36.90
N MET A 65 -30.48 22.60 -38.24
CA MET A 65 -29.92 23.75 -38.97
C MET A 65 -30.69 25.04 -38.68
N ASP A 66 -32.04 24.99 -38.64
CA ASP A 66 -32.89 26.13 -38.28
C ASP A 66 -32.60 26.61 -36.86
N ASP A 67 -32.54 25.70 -35.89
CA ASP A 67 -32.24 26.03 -34.49
C ASP A 67 -30.83 26.64 -34.36
N MET A 68 -29.83 26.07 -35.03
CA MET A 68 -28.47 26.61 -35.09
C MET A 68 -28.41 28.02 -35.65
N GLN A 69 -29.09 28.29 -36.77
CA GLN A 69 -29.14 29.63 -37.36
C GLN A 69 -29.82 30.63 -36.43
N LYS A 70 -30.90 30.21 -35.75
CA LYS A 70 -31.63 31.07 -34.81
C LYS A 70 -30.79 31.43 -33.58
N VAL A 71 -30.03 30.48 -33.05
CA VAL A 71 -29.17 30.68 -31.87
C VAL A 71 -27.84 31.34 -32.25
N GLY A 72 -27.42 31.24 -33.51
CA GLY A 72 -26.17 31.81 -34.03
C GLY A 72 -24.93 31.00 -33.67
N ARG A 73 -25.09 29.73 -33.27
CA ARG A 73 -24.03 28.74 -32.98
C ARG A 73 -24.64 27.34 -32.86
N PRO A 74 -23.87 26.26 -33.05
CA PRO A 74 -24.38 24.89 -32.90
C PRO A 74 -24.55 24.48 -31.44
N LEU A 75 -25.44 23.52 -31.17
CA LEU A 75 -25.71 22.99 -29.84
C LEU A 75 -24.46 22.35 -29.26
N MET A 76 -23.73 21.60 -30.09
CA MET A 76 -22.51 20.90 -29.64
C MET A 76 -21.44 21.86 -29.14
N LYS A 77 -21.41 23.11 -29.60
CA LYS A 77 -20.48 24.11 -29.06
C LYS A 77 -20.80 24.41 -27.59
N ASP A 78 -22.05 24.76 -27.29
CA ASP A 78 -22.49 25.05 -25.92
C ASP A 78 -22.34 23.82 -25.02
N LEU A 79 -22.62 22.63 -25.56
CA LEU A 79 -22.44 21.37 -24.85
C LEU A 79 -20.98 21.09 -24.51
N ASN A 80 -20.07 21.23 -25.47
CA ASN A 80 -18.63 21.04 -25.25
C ASN A 80 -18.08 22.09 -24.28
N ASP A 81 -18.47 23.36 -24.43
CA ASP A 81 -18.04 24.45 -23.54
C ASP A 81 -18.51 24.17 -22.09
N ALA A 82 -19.75 23.71 -21.89
CA ALA A 82 -20.28 23.34 -20.58
C ALA A 82 -19.57 22.11 -19.98
N ILE A 83 -19.30 21.08 -20.79
CA ILE A 83 -18.57 19.89 -20.34
C ILE A 83 -17.13 20.25 -19.95
N ALA A 84 -16.46 21.09 -20.74
CA ALA A 84 -15.08 21.52 -20.47
C ALA A 84 -14.96 22.35 -19.19
N ALA A 85 -16.05 22.99 -18.74
CA ALA A 85 -16.09 23.76 -17.50
C ALA A 85 -16.30 22.89 -16.23
N LEU A 86 -16.60 21.59 -16.38
CA LEU A 86 -16.86 20.71 -15.23
C LEU A 86 -15.59 20.47 -14.39
N SER A 87 -15.74 20.54 -13.06
CA SER A 87 -14.71 20.08 -12.11
C SER A 87 -14.93 18.63 -11.67
N LEU A 88 -13.95 18.05 -10.97
CA LEU A 88 -14.10 16.74 -10.34
C LEU A 88 -15.21 16.72 -9.28
N GLU A 89 -15.48 17.84 -8.62
CA GLU A 89 -16.58 17.94 -7.66
C GLU A 89 -17.93 17.95 -8.37
N ASP A 90 -18.03 18.65 -9.50
CA ASP A 90 -19.26 18.69 -10.29
C ASP A 90 -19.68 17.29 -10.76
N VAL A 91 -18.70 16.47 -11.18
CA VAL A 91 -18.94 15.11 -11.72
C VAL A 91 -18.81 14.00 -10.67
N ALA A 92 -18.77 14.34 -9.38
CA ALA A 92 -18.79 13.35 -8.31
C ALA A 92 -20.00 12.41 -8.48
N ASP A 93 -21.18 13.00 -8.72
CA ASP A 93 -22.37 12.30 -9.22
C ASP A 93 -22.63 12.71 -10.68
N HIS A 94 -22.23 11.85 -11.61
CA HIS A 94 -22.37 12.10 -13.04
C HIS A 94 -23.83 12.19 -13.51
N TYR A 95 -24.79 11.54 -12.83
CA TYR A 95 -26.21 11.64 -13.18
C TYR A 95 -26.80 12.98 -12.78
N ILE A 96 -26.41 13.51 -11.62
CA ILE A 96 -26.78 14.86 -11.18
C ILE A 96 -26.14 15.90 -12.09
N ALA A 97 -24.84 15.76 -12.38
CA ALA A 97 -24.11 16.64 -13.30
C ALA A 97 -24.78 16.70 -14.67
N THR A 98 -25.09 15.53 -15.24
CA THR A 98 -25.84 15.41 -16.50
C THR A 98 -27.19 16.12 -16.43
N SER A 99 -27.96 15.91 -15.36
CA SER A 99 -29.30 16.52 -15.24
C SER A 99 -29.23 18.04 -15.18
N LYS A 100 -28.26 18.57 -14.43
CA LYS A 100 -28.00 20.01 -14.32
C LYS A 100 -27.60 20.58 -15.69
N LEU A 101 -26.61 19.97 -16.33
CA LEU A 101 -26.11 20.37 -17.63
C LEU A 101 -27.20 20.34 -18.71
N ILE A 102 -28.04 19.30 -18.77
CA ILE A 102 -29.18 19.25 -19.69
C ILE A 102 -30.14 20.41 -19.40
N ASN A 103 -30.47 20.67 -18.14
CA ASN A 103 -31.42 21.73 -17.79
C ASN A 103 -30.89 23.12 -18.19
N ASP A 104 -29.63 23.41 -17.87
CA ASP A 104 -28.99 24.70 -18.15
C ASP A 104 -28.90 24.95 -19.66
N ILE A 105 -28.44 23.97 -20.44
CA ILE A 105 -28.31 24.10 -21.91
C ILE A 105 -29.68 24.13 -22.59
N ALA A 106 -30.66 23.37 -22.08
CA ALA A 106 -31.96 23.27 -22.70
C ALA A 106 -32.85 24.51 -22.56
N GLU A 107 -32.43 25.52 -21.80
CA GLU A 107 -33.02 26.87 -21.87
C GLU A 107 -32.84 27.47 -23.28
N THR A 108 -31.70 27.21 -23.91
CA THR A 108 -31.43 27.59 -25.31
C THR A 108 -31.82 26.48 -26.27
N TRP A 109 -31.52 25.23 -25.92
CA TRP A 109 -31.64 24.06 -26.79
C TRP A 109 -32.67 23.04 -26.29
N HIS A 110 -33.96 23.38 -26.42
CA HIS A 110 -35.08 22.55 -25.93
C HIS A 110 -35.04 21.08 -26.38
N GLN A 111 -34.47 20.79 -27.56
CA GLN A 111 -34.31 19.43 -28.09
C GLN A 111 -33.43 18.53 -27.20
N LEU A 112 -32.54 19.11 -26.38
CA LEU A 112 -31.69 18.37 -25.44
C LEU A 112 -32.47 17.72 -24.29
N LYS A 113 -33.68 18.21 -23.98
CA LYS A 113 -34.58 17.59 -22.97
C LYS A 113 -35.19 16.27 -23.43
N LYS A 114 -35.06 15.91 -24.70
CA LYS A 114 -35.55 14.62 -25.21
C LYS A 114 -34.87 13.48 -24.47
N SER A 115 -35.66 12.55 -23.95
CA SER A 115 -35.16 11.38 -23.21
C SER A 115 -34.16 10.55 -24.02
N GLU A 116 -34.30 10.53 -25.34
CA GLU A 116 -33.42 9.84 -26.28
C GLU A 116 -31.98 10.37 -26.27
N ARG A 117 -31.76 11.67 -25.97
CA ARG A 117 -30.42 12.28 -25.95
C ARG A 117 -29.73 12.15 -24.59
N ARG A 118 -30.48 11.83 -23.54
CA ARG A 118 -29.94 11.76 -22.17
C ARG A 118 -28.83 10.71 -22.01
N PRO A 119 -28.94 9.48 -22.54
CA PRO A 119 -27.85 8.50 -22.46
C PRO A 119 -26.56 8.99 -23.09
N ASP A 120 -26.64 9.70 -24.21
CA ASP A 120 -25.47 10.24 -24.92
C ASP A 120 -24.77 11.33 -24.09
N VAL A 121 -25.55 12.23 -23.47
CA VAL A 121 -24.99 13.26 -22.57
C VAL A 121 -24.37 12.63 -21.32
N ILE A 122 -24.97 11.56 -20.78
CA ILE A 122 -24.38 10.79 -19.67
C ILE A 122 -23.00 10.26 -20.08
N GLN A 123 -22.89 9.62 -21.24
CA GLN A 123 -21.61 9.10 -21.74
C GLN A 123 -20.56 10.21 -21.92
N MET A 124 -20.97 11.39 -22.40
CA MET A 124 -20.07 12.54 -22.52
C MET A 124 -19.56 13.03 -21.16
N VAL A 125 -20.44 13.10 -20.16
CA VAL A 125 -20.08 13.51 -18.79
C VAL A 125 -19.20 12.45 -18.12
N GLU A 126 -19.49 11.17 -18.31
CA GLU A 126 -18.64 10.06 -17.83
C GLU A 126 -17.25 10.11 -18.45
N LYS A 127 -17.14 10.38 -19.75
CA LYS A 127 -15.87 10.58 -20.43
C LYS A 127 -15.11 11.78 -19.88
N ALA A 128 -15.79 12.92 -19.68
CA ALA A 128 -15.19 14.11 -19.10
C ALA A 128 -14.67 13.86 -17.68
N LYS A 129 -15.43 13.11 -16.85
CA LYS A 129 -14.98 12.66 -15.55
C LYS A 129 -13.70 11.83 -15.65
N LEU A 130 -13.65 10.88 -16.57
CA LEU A 130 -12.48 10.04 -16.77
C LEU A 130 -11.26 10.87 -17.21
N ASP A 131 -11.43 11.81 -18.14
CA ASP A 131 -10.38 12.71 -18.59
C ASP A 131 -9.85 13.59 -17.43
N LEU A 132 -10.74 14.10 -16.57
CA LEU A 132 -10.36 14.84 -15.36
C LEU A 132 -9.57 13.98 -14.37
N LEU A 133 -9.99 12.72 -14.15
CA LEU A 133 -9.28 11.78 -13.28
C LEU A 133 -7.88 11.46 -13.83
N ILE A 134 -7.77 11.21 -15.14
CA ILE A 134 -6.49 10.95 -15.81
C ILE A 134 -5.58 12.18 -15.72
N ASN A 135 -6.10 13.38 -15.97
CA ASN A 135 -5.32 14.61 -15.87
C ASN A 135 -4.81 14.85 -14.45
N LYS A 136 -5.63 14.58 -13.44
CA LYS A 136 -5.19 14.62 -12.04
C LYS A 136 -4.11 13.58 -11.76
N ALA A 137 -4.29 12.34 -12.22
CA ALA A 137 -3.31 11.27 -12.04
C ALA A 137 -1.95 11.60 -12.67
N LYS A 138 -1.94 12.20 -13.86
CA LYS A 138 -0.70 12.65 -14.54
C LYS A 138 0.05 13.75 -13.80
N GLY A 139 -0.64 14.52 -12.94
CA GLY A 139 -0.04 15.55 -12.11
C GLY A 139 0.54 15.04 -10.80
N LEU A 140 0.30 13.78 -10.43
CA LEU A 140 0.83 13.17 -9.21
C LEU A 140 2.22 12.55 -9.45
N PRO A 141 3.12 12.61 -8.46
CA PRO A 141 4.45 12.02 -8.58
C PRO A 141 4.41 10.48 -8.54
N ASP A 142 5.44 9.86 -9.10
CA ASP A 142 5.71 8.42 -9.01
C ASP A 142 4.48 7.54 -9.30
N ASP A 143 4.25 6.52 -8.47
CA ASP A 143 3.14 5.58 -8.60
C ASP A 143 1.82 6.12 -8.00
N GLU A 144 1.82 7.33 -7.42
CA GLU A 144 0.62 7.90 -6.79
C GLU A 144 -0.52 8.11 -7.78
N GLY A 145 -0.20 8.48 -9.03
CA GLY A 145 -1.17 8.58 -10.11
C GLY A 145 -1.87 7.25 -10.41
N ILE A 146 -1.10 6.16 -10.45
CA ILE A 146 -1.62 4.80 -10.68
C ILE A 146 -2.51 4.38 -9.51
N ARG A 147 -2.03 4.57 -8.28
CA ARG A 147 -2.77 4.24 -7.05
C ARG A 147 -4.07 5.02 -6.93
N PHE A 148 -4.07 6.29 -7.32
CA PHE A 148 -5.26 7.14 -7.36
C PHE A 148 -6.32 6.56 -8.32
N LEU A 149 -5.94 6.21 -9.56
CA LEU A 149 -6.89 5.66 -10.54
C LEU A 149 -7.44 4.28 -10.14
N ILE A 150 -6.60 3.43 -9.53
CA ILE A 150 -7.05 2.15 -8.94
C ILE A 150 -8.08 2.41 -7.82
N GLY A 151 -7.83 3.40 -6.97
CA GLY A 151 -8.75 3.80 -5.90
C GLY A 151 -10.11 4.28 -6.41
N GLU A 152 -10.09 5.04 -7.50
CA GLU A 152 -11.27 5.51 -8.23
C GLU A 152 -11.94 4.43 -9.10
N LYS A 153 -11.40 3.20 -9.08
CA LYS A 153 -11.92 2.03 -9.81
C LYS A 153 -11.94 2.20 -11.32
N VAL A 154 -10.97 2.93 -11.87
CA VAL A 154 -10.75 3.00 -13.32
C VAL A 154 -10.23 1.66 -13.82
N ALA A 155 -10.68 1.21 -14.99
CA ALA A 155 -10.28 -0.07 -15.55
C ALA A 155 -8.79 -0.07 -15.94
N ASP A 156 -8.11 -1.20 -15.69
CA ASP A 156 -6.67 -1.38 -15.89
C ASP A 156 -6.21 -1.03 -17.31
N GLU A 157 -6.96 -1.47 -18.33
CA GLU A 157 -6.70 -1.15 -19.74
C GLU A 157 -6.73 0.36 -20.02
N VAL A 158 -7.58 1.09 -19.33
CA VAL A 158 -7.66 2.55 -19.47
C VAL A 158 -6.46 3.20 -18.79
N ILE A 159 -6.07 2.70 -17.62
CA ILE A 159 -4.91 3.21 -16.86
C ILE A 159 -3.62 3.03 -17.67
N THR A 160 -3.37 1.83 -18.21
CA THR A 160 -2.15 1.54 -18.99
C THR A 160 -2.05 2.44 -20.21
N ASN A 161 -3.14 2.59 -20.97
CA ASN A 161 -3.18 3.45 -22.14
C ASN A 161 -3.03 4.94 -21.77
N ALA A 162 -3.77 5.41 -20.78
CA ALA A 162 -3.83 6.83 -20.42
C ALA A 162 -2.53 7.36 -19.83
N LEU A 163 -1.86 6.56 -19.00
CA LEU A 163 -0.58 6.89 -18.38
C LEU A 163 0.62 6.39 -19.20
N SER A 164 0.38 5.66 -20.29
CA SER A 164 1.44 5.08 -21.15
C SER A 164 2.41 4.20 -20.36
N ILE A 165 1.87 3.36 -19.47
CA ILE A 165 2.63 2.42 -18.63
C ILE A 165 2.43 0.97 -19.10
N THR A 166 3.32 0.08 -18.67
CA THR A 166 3.20 -1.36 -18.96
C THR A 166 2.24 -2.06 -18.00
N GLU A 167 1.69 -3.20 -18.43
CA GLU A 167 0.91 -4.10 -17.56
C GLU A 167 1.74 -4.61 -16.37
N GLU A 168 3.05 -4.82 -16.58
CA GLU A 168 3.99 -5.22 -15.54
C GLU A 168 4.02 -4.17 -14.41
N LYS A 169 4.19 -2.89 -14.77
CA LYS A 169 4.23 -1.79 -13.81
C LYS A 169 2.90 -1.65 -13.05
N LEU A 170 1.78 -1.81 -13.73
CA LEU A 170 0.47 -1.80 -13.10
C LEU A 170 0.31 -2.99 -12.13
N GLY A 171 0.78 -4.17 -12.51
CA GLY A 171 0.80 -5.38 -11.68
C GLY A 171 1.65 -5.25 -10.41
N GLU A 172 2.81 -4.58 -10.49
CA GLU A 172 3.63 -4.24 -9.32
C GLU A 172 2.84 -3.39 -8.32
N VAL A 173 2.18 -2.33 -8.78
CA VAL A 173 1.38 -1.44 -7.93
C VAL A 173 0.20 -2.18 -7.30
N HIS A 174 -0.49 -3.05 -8.04
CA HIS A 174 -1.53 -3.91 -7.47
C HIS A 174 -1.00 -4.81 -6.35
N THR A 175 0.19 -5.37 -6.54
CA THR A 175 0.84 -6.23 -5.54
C THR A 175 1.16 -5.44 -4.28
N GLN A 176 1.77 -4.26 -4.41
CA GLN A 176 2.05 -3.36 -3.28
C GLN A 176 0.77 -2.97 -2.52
N ILE A 177 -0.29 -2.54 -3.24
CA ILE A 177 -1.58 -2.21 -2.61
C ILE A 177 -2.16 -3.42 -1.86
N LYS A 178 -2.04 -4.63 -2.41
CA LYS A 178 -2.53 -5.86 -1.78
C LYS A 178 -1.73 -6.19 -0.52
N GLU A 179 -0.40 -6.09 -0.56
CA GLU A 179 0.48 -6.30 0.59
C GLU A 179 0.19 -5.30 1.70
N GLU A 180 0.04 -4.02 1.37
CA GLU A 180 -0.32 -2.98 2.34
C GLU A 180 -1.69 -3.22 2.98
N LYS A 181 -2.70 -3.64 2.19
CA LYS A 181 -4.02 -4.00 2.72
C LYS A 181 -3.95 -5.22 3.64
N ALA A 182 -3.16 -6.22 3.28
CA ALA A 182 -2.96 -7.40 4.11
C ALA A 182 -2.24 -7.06 5.41
N GLU A 183 -1.23 -6.19 5.35
CA GLU A 183 -0.51 -5.72 6.52
C GLU A 183 -1.41 -4.88 7.44
N ARG A 184 -2.22 -3.96 6.88
CA ARG A 184 -3.22 -3.22 7.66
C ARG A 184 -4.24 -4.16 8.31
N ALA A 185 -4.69 -5.20 7.61
CA ALA A 185 -5.59 -6.19 8.20
C ALA A 185 -4.92 -6.96 9.34
N ARG A 186 -3.64 -7.35 9.20
CA ARG A 186 -2.84 -7.97 10.25
C ARG A 186 -2.74 -7.05 11.47
N VAL A 187 -2.40 -5.78 11.27
CA VAL A 187 -2.29 -4.76 12.34
C VAL A 187 -3.63 -4.54 13.02
N ALA A 188 -4.74 -4.53 12.29
CA ALA A 188 -6.07 -4.45 12.88
C ALA A 188 -6.35 -5.62 13.85
N THR A 189 -6.05 -6.86 13.44
CA THR A 189 -6.18 -8.03 14.32
C THR A 189 -5.26 -7.96 15.54
N LEU A 190 -4.04 -7.45 15.40
CA LEU A 190 -3.15 -7.22 16.54
C LEU A 190 -3.72 -6.19 17.51
N LEU A 191 -4.33 -5.10 17.00
CA LEU A 191 -4.97 -4.07 17.81
C LEU A 191 -6.21 -4.57 18.56
N GLU A 192 -6.99 -5.48 17.97
CA GLU A 192 -8.11 -6.15 18.65
C GLU A 192 -7.64 -6.97 19.86
N ALA A 193 -6.51 -7.66 19.77
CA ALA A 193 -5.95 -8.46 20.88
C ALA A 193 -5.51 -7.61 22.09
N VAL A 194 -5.30 -6.31 21.88
CA VAL A 194 -4.91 -5.33 22.90
C VAL A 194 -5.98 -4.25 23.11
N GLU A 195 -7.22 -4.56 22.74
CA GLU A 195 -8.35 -3.66 22.95
C GLU A 195 -8.52 -3.35 24.46
N GLY A 196 -8.76 -2.08 24.78
CA GLY A 196 -8.89 -1.61 26.17
C GLY A 196 -7.58 -1.46 26.95
N LYS A 197 -6.43 -1.87 26.41
CA LYS A 197 -5.11 -1.65 27.03
C LYS A 197 -4.60 -0.22 26.86
N SER A 198 -3.56 0.13 27.62
CA SER A 198 -2.88 1.42 27.52
C SER A 198 -2.21 1.59 26.16
N ASN A 199 -1.95 2.84 25.73
CA ASN A 199 -1.26 3.10 24.48
C ASN A 199 0.17 2.51 24.47
N GLU A 200 0.84 2.51 25.62
CA GLU A 200 2.18 1.92 25.79
C GLU A 200 2.16 0.41 25.55
N GLU A 201 1.19 -0.31 26.12
CA GLU A 201 1.04 -1.76 25.89
C GLU A 201 0.68 -2.10 24.45
N LYS A 202 -0.18 -1.29 23.82
CA LYS A 202 -0.53 -1.45 22.40
C LYS A 202 0.71 -1.29 21.52
N VAL A 203 1.48 -0.23 21.75
CA VAL A 203 2.71 0.05 21.02
C VAL A 203 3.75 -1.03 21.24
N LYS A 204 3.96 -1.48 22.49
CA LYS A 204 4.86 -2.59 22.81
C LYS A 204 4.49 -3.85 22.03
N HIS A 205 3.21 -4.22 22.05
CA HIS A 205 2.71 -5.38 21.32
C HIS A 205 2.93 -5.28 19.80
N LEU A 206 2.71 -4.10 19.20
CA LEU A 206 2.91 -3.90 17.77
C LEU A 206 4.40 -3.92 17.36
N ILE A 207 5.28 -3.35 18.19
CA ILE A 207 6.74 -3.41 17.97
C ILE A 207 7.24 -4.85 18.05
N GLU A 208 6.80 -5.62 19.06
CA GLU A 208 7.15 -7.04 19.21
C GLU A 208 6.69 -7.89 18.01
N ASN A 209 5.62 -7.48 17.32
CA ASN A 209 5.10 -8.12 16.11
C ASN A 209 5.67 -7.54 14.81
N ASN A 210 6.77 -6.77 14.88
CA ASN A 210 7.48 -6.17 13.75
C ASN A 210 6.60 -5.27 12.88
N VAL A 211 5.67 -4.52 13.48
CA VAL A 211 4.87 -3.52 12.76
C VAL A 211 5.69 -2.24 12.58
N SER A 212 5.66 -1.64 11.39
CA SER A 212 6.35 -0.37 11.14
C SER A 212 5.76 0.78 11.95
N GLU A 213 6.61 1.74 12.37
CA GLU A 213 6.18 2.89 13.17
C GLU A 213 5.10 3.73 12.47
N ASN A 214 5.23 3.94 11.15
CA ASN A 214 4.24 4.67 10.37
C ASN A 214 2.85 4.03 10.48
N LEU A 215 2.76 2.70 10.40
CA LEU A 215 1.50 1.98 10.58
C LEU A 215 1.01 1.99 12.03
N ILE A 216 1.92 1.96 13.01
CA ILE A 216 1.56 2.10 14.43
C ILE A 216 0.89 3.46 14.67
N ILE A 217 1.51 4.55 14.19
CA ILE A 217 0.97 5.91 14.33
C ILE A 217 -0.39 6.00 13.64
N GLU A 218 -0.48 5.53 12.39
CA GLU A 218 -1.69 5.61 11.59
C GLU A 218 -2.86 4.82 12.21
N MET A 219 -2.63 3.56 12.57
CA MET A 219 -3.69 2.64 12.96
C MET A 219 -3.98 2.65 14.46
N ALA A 220 -2.96 2.76 15.32
CA ALA A 220 -3.13 2.84 16.76
C ALA A 220 -3.47 4.26 17.23
N LYS A 221 -3.32 5.28 16.37
CA LYS A 221 -3.57 6.70 16.65
C LYS A 221 -2.78 7.21 17.86
N VAL A 222 -1.49 6.89 17.87
CA VAL A 222 -0.55 7.28 18.93
C VAL A 222 0.49 8.24 18.38
N ASP A 223 1.00 9.12 19.23
CA ASP A 223 2.07 10.04 18.88
C ASP A 223 3.44 9.35 18.92
N GLN A 224 4.41 9.87 18.14
CA GLN A 224 5.79 9.38 18.10
C GLN A 224 6.43 9.30 19.50
N GLY A 225 6.11 10.24 20.39
CA GLY A 225 6.65 10.25 21.76
C GLY A 225 6.32 9.01 22.58
N VAL A 226 5.17 8.37 22.34
CA VAL A 226 4.79 7.10 22.99
C VAL A 226 5.64 5.96 22.46
N ILE A 227 5.90 5.93 21.15
CA ILE A 227 6.76 4.93 20.49
C ILE A 227 8.19 5.01 21.02
N ASP A 228 8.74 6.23 21.09
CA ASP A 228 10.09 6.44 21.58
C ASP A 228 10.24 6.02 23.05
N GLY A 229 9.26 6.37 23.89
CA GLY A 229 9.23 5.96 25.30
C GLY A 229 9.18 4.44 25.48
N VAL A 230 8.34 3.75 24.71
CA VAL A 230 8.24 2.27 24.76
C VAL A 230 9.55 1.63 24.30
N LYS A 231 10.18 2.13 23.24
CA LYS A 231 11.49 1.61 22.78
C LYS A 231 12.58 1.77 23.84
N GLN A 232 12.64 2.92 24.49
CA GLN A 232 13.61 3.15 25.57
C GLN A 232 13.36 2.20 26.75
N ALA A 233 12.10 1.98 27.12
CA ALA A 233 11.74 1.03 28.17
C ALA A 233 12.12 -0.42 27.77
N MET A 234 11.84 -0.84 26.53
CA MET A 234 12.21 -2.16 26.01
C MET A 234 13.74 -2.37 25.96
N GLU A 235 14.50 -1.35 25.54
CA GLU A 235 15.97 -1.41 25.53
C GLU A 235 16.54 -1.55 26.95
N ALA A 236 15.96 -0.83 27.92
CA ALA A 236 16.33 -0.95 29.33
C ALA A 236 16.01 -2.34 29.90
N GLU A 237 14.83 -2.90 29.59
CA GLU A 237 14.45 -4.28 29.97
C GLU A 237 15.44 -5.31 29.39
N LEU A 238 15.85 -5.16 28.13
CA LEU A 238 16.79 -6.08 27.48
C LEU A 238 18.19 -6.03 28.11
N LYS A 239 18.68 -4.82 28.43
CA LYS A 239 19.97 -4.65 29.12
C LYS A 239 19.95 -5.27 30.51
N GLU A 240 18.85 -5.14 31.23
CA GLU A 240 18.69 -5.77 32.55
C GLU A 240 18.64 -7.30 32.45
N GLN A 241 17.91 -7.85 31.46
CA GLN A 241 17.92 -9.29 31.21
C GLN A 241 19.32 -9.81 30.88
N GLN A 242 20.11 -9.09 30.09
CA GLN A 242 21.50 -9.44 29.80
C GLN A 242 22.35 -9.45 31.06
N ARG A 243 22.25 -8.41 31.90
CA ARG A 243 22.97 -8.35 33.19
C ARG A 243 22.64 -9.54 34.09
N LEU A 244 21.36 -9.89 34.21
CA LEU A 244 20.92 -11.04 35.02
C LEU A 244 21.39 -12.37 34.42
N ALA A 245 21.42 -12.51 33.10
CA ALA A 245 21.94 -13.70 32.43
C ALA A 245 23.46 -13.84 32.64
N GLU A 246 24.21 -12.73 32.58
CA GLU A 246 25.65 -12.69 32.88
C GLU A 246 25.92 -13.03 34.35
N GLU A 247 25.16 -12.48 35.29
CA GLU A 247 25.27 -12.79 36.71
C GLU A 247 24.95 -14.26 36.99
N ALA A 248 23.89 -14.81 36.38
CA ALA A 248 23.55 -16.22 36.49
C ALA A 248 24.61 -17.12 35.86
N ALA A 249 25.21 -16.71 34.73
CA ALA A 249 26.31 -17.43 34.10
C ALA A 249 27.58 -17.38 34.94
N ALA A 250 27.88 -16.24 35.58
CA ALA A 250 28.99 -16.09 36.51
C ALA A 250 28.79 -16.98 37.74
N ARG A 251 27.61 -16.97 38.35
CA ARG A 251 27.28 -17.87 39.48
C ARG A 251 27.39 -19.34 39.12
N LYS A 252 26.93 -19.74 37.93
CA LYS A 252 27.09 -21.12 37.45
C LYS A 252 28.56 -21.49 37.24
N LYS A 253 29.39 -20.56 36.77
CA LYS A 253 30.84 -20.77 36.64
C LYS A 253 31.52 -20.88 38.01
N GLU A 254 31.10 -20.09 38.99
CA GLU A 254 31.59 -20.18 40.37
C GLU A 254 31.15 -21.48 41.05
N GLU A 255 29.89 -21.90 40.92
CA GLU A 255 29.41 -23.19 41.42
C GLU A 255 30.15 -24.36 40.78
N ALA A 256 30.39 -24.32 39.46
CA ALA A 256 31.15 -25.35 38.76
C ALA A 256 32.65 -25.35 39.12
N ALA A 257 33.21 -24.23 39.55
CA ALA A 257 34.61 -24.17 39.99
C ALA A 257 34.84 -24.81 41.37
N GLY A 258 33.77 -25.08 42.13
CA GLY A 258 33.85 -25.60 43.49
C GLY A 258 34.34 -24.57 44.51
N PRO A 259 34.43 -24.93 45.80
CA PRO A 259 34.93 -24.04 46.84
C PRO A 259 36.36 -23.55 46.54
N SER A 260 36.65 -22.30 46.89
CA SER A 260 38.03 -21.79 46.91
C SER A 260 38.85 -22.50 47.97
N LEU A 261 40.18 -22.63 47.79
CA LEU A 261 41.10 -23.31 48.70
C LEU A 261 40.89 -22.94 50.17
N ASP A 262 40.77 -21.65 50.48
CA ASP A 262 40.57 -21.16 51.87
C ASP A 262 39.23 -21.56 52.51
N LYS A 263 38.29 -22.05 51.71
CA LYS A 263 36.95 -22.48 52.13
C LYS A 263 36.81 -24.00 52.16
N ILE A 264 37.86 -24.74 51.76
CA ILE A 264 37.88 -26.20 51.85
C ILE A 264 38.30 -26.54 53.29
N PRO A 265 37.45 -27.23 54.07
CA PRO A 265 37.83 -27.73 55.39
C PRO A 265 39.06 -28.66 55.31
N PRO A 266 39.97 -28.67 56.30
CA PRO A 266 41.18 -29.50 56.26
C PRO A 266 40.93 -30.98 55.97
N ASP A 267 39.88 -31.57 56.57
CA ASP A 267 39.45 -32.95 56.32
C ASP A 267 39.04 -33.19 54.86
N LYS A 268 38.33 -32.23 54.26
CA LYS A 268 37.96 -32.29 52.83
C LYS A 268 39.12 -31.99 51.90
N MET A 269 40.09 -31.18 52.33
CA MET A 269 41.28 -30.91 51.55
C MET A 269 42.11 -32.18 51.37
N LEU A 270 42.28 -32.96 52.44
CA LEU A 270 42.96 -34.26 52.38
C LEU A 270 42.22 -35.26 51.48
N GLU A 271 40.89 -35.38 51.61
CA GLU A 271 40.08 -36.24 50.74
C GLU A 271 40.23 -35.87 49.25
N TYR A 272 40.22 -34.58 48.92
CA TYR A 272 40.38 -34.12 47.55
C TYR A 272 41.81 -34.32 47.01
N ILE A 273 42.85 -34.10 47.84
CA ILE A 273 44.25 -34.33 47.45
C ILE A 273 44.51 -35.82 47.19
N GLU A 274 43.98 -36.70 48.04
CA GLU A 274 44.06 -38.15 47.86
C GLU A 274 43.37 -38.58 46.55
N SER A 275 42.16 -38.06 46.31
CA SER A 275 41.42 -38.32 45.06
C SER A 275 42.16 -37.83 43.81
N ILE A 276 42.82 -36.67 43.88
CA ILE A 276 43.65 -36.16 42.77
C ILE A 276 44.84 -37.08 42.51
N ARG A 277 45.54 -37.51 43.57
CA ARG A 277 46.70 -38.40 43.42
C ARG A 277 46.30 -39.75 42.84
N GLU A 278 45.18 -40.31 43.28
CA GLU A 278 44.61 -41.52 42.69
C GLU A 278 44.36 -41.31 41.18
N ILE A 279 43.73 -40.19 40.79
CA ILE A 279 43.49 -39.86 39.37
C ILE A 279 44.79 -39.70 38.57
N MET A 280 45.82 -39.07 39.15
CA MET A 280 47.13 -38.89 38.51
C MET A 280 47.95 -40.18 38.40
N GLU A 281 47.64 -41.20 39.20
CA GLU A 281 48.19 -42.55 39.02
C GLU A 281 47.56 -43.27 37.81
N PHE A 282 46.33 -42.90 37.42
CA PHE A 282 45.62 -43.49 36.29
C PHE A 282 45.95 -42.87 34.92
N SER A 283 46.29 -41.58 34.86
CA SER A 283 46.67 -40.89 33.62
C SER A 283 47.67 -39.76 33.88
N ASP A 284 48.64 -39.59 32.99
CA ASP A 284 49.59 -38.48 32.95
C ASP A 284 49.19 -37.37 31.95
N GLU A 285 48.10 -37.57 31.20
CA GLU A 285 47.57 -36.56 30.28
C GLU A 285 46.74 -35.50 31.04
N GLU A 286 47.22 -34.26 31.09
CA GLU A 286 46.55 -33.13 31.76
C GLU A 286 45.05 -33.00 31.42
N LYS A 287 44.69 -33.22 30.15
CA LYS A 287 43.29 -33.13 29.71
C LYS A 287 42.42 -34.22 30.33
N GLU A 288 42.94 -35.44 30.44
CA GLU A 288 42.22 -36.58 31.04
C GLU A 288 42.10 -36.40 32.55
N ILE A 289 43.18 -35.97 33.22
CA ILE A 289 43.18 -35.64 34.66
C ILE A 289 42.11 -34.60 34.98
N ARG A 290 42.05 -33.49 34.21
CA ARG A 290 41.05 -32.44 34.41
C ARG A 290 39.61 -32.94 34.23
N VAL A 291 39.35 -33.81 33.25
CA VAL A 291 38.03 -34.40 33.01
C VAL A 291 37.64 -35.36 34.14
N MET A 292 38.57 -36.19 34.60
CA MET A 292 38.31 -37.12 35.72
C MET A 292 38.10 -36.38 37.04
N CYS A 293 38.87 -35.33 37.32
CA CYS A 293 38.69 -34.51 38.52
C CYS A 293 37.36 -33.77 38.51
N ASP A 294 36.91 -33.28 37.35
CA ASP A 294 35.60 -32.65 37.17
C ASP A 294 34.44 -33.64 37.42
N GLN A 295 34.56 -34.87 36.90
CA GLN A 295 33.59 -35.95 37.14
C GLN A 295 33.52 -36.37 38.62
N SER A 296 34.63 -36.27 39.34
CA SER A 296 34.75 -36.56 40.78
C SER A 296 34.40 -35.36 41.68
N ALA A 297 33.87 -34.27 41.11
CA ALA A 297 33.49 -33.05 41.83
C ALA A 297 34.64 -32.42 42.65
N ILE A 298 35.88 -32.59 42.19
CA ILE A 298 37.06 -32.03 42.83
C ILE A 298 37.15 -30.53 42.50
N PRO A 299 37.35 -29.65 43.49
CA PRO A 299 37.41 -28.20 43.25
C PRO A 299 38.47 -27.84 42.23
N LYS A 300 38.08 -27.05 41.23
CA LYS A 300 38.97 -26.67 40.11
C LYS A 300 40.25 -25.98 40.58
N SER A 301 40.16 -25.20 41.66
CA SER A 301 41.31 -24.53 42.28
C SER A 301 42.40 -25.49 42.75
N LEU A 302 42.01 -26.69 43.21
CA LEU A 302 42.94 -27.72 43.66
C LEU A 302 43.49 -28.53 42.46
N VAL A 303 42.65 -28.80 41.46
CA VAL A 303 43.07 -29.42 40.19
C VAL A 303 44.09 -28.56 39.46
N ASP A 304 43.89 -27.24 39.42
CA ASP A 304 44.81 -26.29 38.79
C ASP A 304 46.18 -26.28 39.49
N ILE A 305 46.20 -26.38 40.83
CA ILE A 305 47.44 -26.51 41.61
C ILE A 305 48.11 -27.85 41.36
N ALA A 306 47.37 -28.95 41.38
CA ALA A 306 47.94 -30.28 41.18
C ALA A 306 48.62 -30.43 39.81
N VAL A 307 48.06 -29.81 38.77
CA VAL A 307 48.61 -29.85 37.40
C VAL A 307 49.77 -28.86 37.21
N SER A 308 49.72 -27.68 37.83
CA SER A 308 50.66 -26.57 37.53
C SER A 308 51.76 -26.40 38.58
N GLU A 309 51.50 -26.75 39.83
CA GLU A 309 52.32 -26.49 41.02
C GLU A 309 52.29 -27.72 41.96
N PRO A 310 52.83 -28.88 41.56
CA PRO A 310 52.75 -30.11 42.36
C PRO A 310 53.38 -29.99 43.75
N ASP A 311 54.50 -29.26 43.88
CA ASP A 311 55.14 -29.01 45.18
C ASP A 311 54.21 -28.27 46.16
N ARG A 312 53.32 -27.41 45.66
CA ARG A 312 52.35 -26.66 46.47
C ARG A 312 51.18 -27.53 46.91
N LEU A 313 50.85 -28.59 46.17
CA LEU A 313 49.86 -29.58 46.59
C LEU A 313 50.34 -30.32 47.85
N ASP A 314 51.63 -30.62 47.93
CA ASP A 314 52.25 -31.26 49.10
C ASP A 314 52.31 -30.34 50.33
N GLU A 315 52.47 -29.02 50.11
CA GLU A 315 52.40 -28.03 51.18
C GLU A 315 50.98 -27.94 51.75
N LEU A 316 49.95 -27.89 50.88
CA LEU A 316 48.54 -27.87 51.30
C LEU A 316 48.13 -29.13 52.05
N GLU A 317 48.66 -30.30 51.68
CA GLU A 317 48.44 -31.55 52.42
C GLU A 317 49.00 -31.46 53.85
N LYS A 318 50.26 -31.02 54.00
CA LYS A 318 50.90 -30.87 55.33
C LYS A 318 50.19 -29.84 56.20
N GLU A 319 49.75 -28.73 55.61
CA GLU A 319 48.98 -27.71 56.32
C GLU A 319 47.62 -28.23 56.79
N ALA A 320 47.00 -29.15 56.04
CA ALA A 320 45.74 -29.77 56.41
C ALA A 320 45.87 -30.91 57.44
N GLU A 321 47.03 -31.59 57.53
CA GLU A 321 47.32 -32.65 58.51
C GLU A 321 47.59 -32.12 59.95
N GLY A 322 48.03 -30.86 60.08
CA GLY A 322 48.26 -30.18 61.37
C GLY A 322 49.71 -30.12 61.82
#